data_AF-A0A7R8YR53-F1
#
_entry.id   AF-A0A7R8YR53-F1
#
_cell.length_a   1.000
_cell.length_b   1.000
_cell.length_c   1.000
_cell.angle_alpha   90.00
_cell.angle_beta   90.00
_cell.angle_gamma   90.00
#
_symmetry.space_group_name_H-M   'P 1'
#
loop_
_entity.id
_entity.type
_entity.pdbx_description
1 polymer ?
#
loop_
_entity_poly.entity_id
_entity_poly.type
_entity_poly.pdbx_seq_one_letter_code
_entity_poly.pdbx_strand_id
1 'polypeptide(L)'
;MFVSKRRWILKTCGTTTPLQCLEPLLEMAEQIGYTDIEELFYSRKNFKRPDLQVSPHRGFEEEVALLDSFFDDGRAYCLGSVNRDCWYLYTLSRGGGELQRRIENMELIEPDQTIEILMTELDPTVLSTFTKEECSKAVEATERAGIHKLIPGMVIDDYLFEPCGYSMNGIGKNNFPGEYSQVSKL
;
A
#
# COMPACT_ATOMS: atom_id res chain seq x y z
N MET A 1 -4.69 4.27 -5.03
CA MET A 1 -5.76 3.41 -4.47
C MET A 1 -6.15 2.41 -5.54
N PHE A 2 -6.26 1.14 -5.19
CA PHE A 2 -6.72 0.08 -6.09
C PHE A 2 -7.97 -0.57 -5.50
N VAL A 3 -8.97 -0.81 -6.35
CA VAL A 3 -10.23 -1.47 -5.97
C VAL A 3 -10.49 -2.58 -6.97
N SER A 4 -10.63 -3.80 -6.49
CA SER A 4 -11.05 -4.96 -7.28
C SER A 4 -12.30 -5.60 -6.66
N LYS A 5 -12.74 -6.74 -7.19
CA LYS A 5 -13.96 -7.41 -6.74
C LYS A 5 -14.00 -7.64 -5.22
N ARG A 6 -12.89 -8.10 -4.63
CA ARG A 6 -12.78 -8.50 -3.21
C ARG A 6 -11.54 -7.93 -2.50
N ARG A 7 -10.81 -7.03 -3.14
CA ARG A 7 -9.58 -6.44 -2.59
C ARG A 7 -9.62 -4.92 -2.71
N TRP A 8 -9.27 -4.26 -1.62
CA TRP A 8 -9.13 -2.82 -1.54
C TRP A 8 -7.74 -2.47 -1.00
N ILE A 9 -7.05 -1.55 -1.67
CA ILE A 9 -5.69 -1.13 -1.31
C ILE A 9 -5.64 0.39 -1.29
N LEU A 10 -5.32 0.94 -0.12
CA LEU A 10 -5.06 2.35 0.08
C LEU A 10 -3.64 2.57 0.61
N LYS A 11 -2.87 3.37 -0.13
CA LYS A 11 -1.55 3.84 0.27
C LYS A 11 -1.57 5.36 0.24
N THR A 12 -1.31 5.96 1.39
CA THR A 12 -1.21 7.41 1.56
C THR A 12 0.14 7.78 2.16
N CYS A 13 0.41 9.08 2.29
CA CYS A 13 1.71 9.61 2.71
C CYS A 13 1.56 10.98 3.36
N GLY A 14 2.67 11.55 3.83
CA GLY A 14 2.64 12.84 4.53
C GLY A 14 2.03 12.68 5.91
N THR A 15 1.03 13.51 6.23
CA THR A 15 0.31 13.52 7.52
C THR A 15 -1.14 13.04 7.40
N THR A 16 -1.50 12.41 6.29
CA THR A 16 -2.82 11.77 6.12
C THR A 16 -3.04 10.70 7.19
N THR A 17 -4.31 10.47 7.55
CA THR A 17 -4.73 9.55 8.59
C THR A 17 -5.49 8.34 7.99
N PRO A 18 -4.82 7.42 7.28
CA PRO A 18 -5.50 6.35 6.53
C PRO A 18 -6.39 5.45 7.39
N LEU A 19 -6.09 5.23 8.68
CA LEU A 19 -6.95 4.40 9.53
C LEU A 19 -8.30 5.06 9.85
N GLN A 20 -8.44 6.38 9.69
CA GLN A 20 -9.73 7.06 9.89
C GLN A 20 -10.76 6.73 8.81
N CYS A 21 -10.35 6.20 7.65
CA CYS A 21 -11.31 5.76 6.63
C CYS A 21 -11.81 4.33 6.83
N LEU A 22 -11.30 3.60 7.83
CA LEU A 22 -11.63 2.20 8.05
C LEU A 22 -13.13 2.01 8.38
N GLU A 23 -13.66 2.74 9.35
CA GLU A 23 -15.09 2.64 9.72
C GLU A 23 -16.02 2.93 8.53
N PRO A 24 -15.90 4.08 7.82
CA PRO A 24 -16.70 4.31 6.60
C PRO A 24 -16.53 3.25 5.50
N LEU A 25 -15.34 2.67 5.38
CA LEU A 25 -15.07 1.60 4.41
C LEU A 25 -15.84 0.33 4.77
N LEU A 26 -15.85 -0.07 6.05
CA LEU A 26 -16.56 -1.25 6.52
C LEU A 26 -18.07 -1.10 6.37
N GLU A 27 -18.61 0.07 6.72
CA GLU A 27 -20.03 0.38 6.50
C GLU A 27 -20.42 0.28 5.01
N MET A 28 -19.59 0.82 4.12
CA MET A 28 -19.82 0.75 2.68
C MET A 28 -19.71 -0.68 2.16
N ALA A 29 -18.74 -1.46 2.64
CA ALA A 29 -18.56 -2.86 2.27
C ALA A 29 -19.78 -3.70 2.67
N GLU A 30 -20.32 -3.50 3.87
CA GLU A 30 -21.53 -4.17 4.34
C GLU A 30 -22.74 -3.86 3.46
N GLN A 31 -22.92 -2.59 3.07
CA GLN A 31 -24.03 -2.17 2.18
C GLN A 31 -24.01 -2.87 0.82
N ILE A 32 -22.84 -3.31 0.34
CA ILE A 32 -22.70 -4.06 -0.92
C ILE A 32 -22.56 -5.57 -0.72
N GLY A 33 -22.78 -6.07 0.51
CA GLY A 33 -22.86 -7.49 0.83
C GLY A 33 -21.54 -8.14 1.26
N TYR A 34 -20.51 -7.36 1.61
CA TYR A 34 -19.28 -7.86 2.22
C TYR A 34 -19.31 -7.65 3.73
N THR A 35 -19.65 -8.69 4.48
CA THR A 35 -19.82 -8.67 5.94
C THR A 35 -18.59 -9.18 6.71
N ASP A 36 -17.66 -9.83 6.01
CA ASP A 36 -16.53 -10.52 6.61
C ASP A 36 -15.22 -10.12 5.94
N ILE A 37 -14.19 -9.95 6.75
CA ILE A 37 -12.81 -9.72 6.30
C ILE A 37 -12.07 -11.05 6.32
N GLU A 38 -11.64 -11.50 5.15
CA GLU A 38 -10.79 -12.70 5.00
C GLU A 38 -9.37 -12.41 5.49
N GLU A 39 -8.79 -11.32 5.00
CA GLU A 39 -7.44 -10.87 5.34
C GLU A 39 -7.38 -9.35 5.47
N LEU A 40 -6.61 -8.87 6.45
CA LEU A 40 -6.29 -7.46 6.63
C LEU A 40 -4.78 -7.31 6.81
N PHE A 41 -4.22 -6.31 6.14
CA PHE A 41 -2.84 -5.89 6.31
C PHE A 41 -2.80 -4.37 6.43
N TYR A 42 -2.38 -3.87 7.58
CA TYR A 42 -2.00 -2.48 7.77
C TYR A 42 -0.50 -2.44 8.04
N SER A 43 0.25 -1.75 7.19
CA SER A 43 1.71 -1.73 7.32
C SER A 43 2.31 -0.38 6.98
N ARG A 44 3.48 -0.13 7.57
CA ARG A 44 4.30 1.04 7.23
C ARG A 44 5.74 0.85 7.69
N LYS A 45 6.67 1.47 6.97
CA LYS A 45 8.02 1.70 7.50
C LYS A 45 7.98 2.74 8.62
N ASN A 46 8.94 2.69 9.54
CA ASN A 46 9.14 3.75 10.52
C ASN A 46 9.28 5.13 9.85
N PHE A 47 8.60 6.13 10.43
CA PHE A 47 8.61 7.49 9.90
C PHE A 47 9.96 8.17 10.08
N LYS A 48 10.35 9.00 9.12
CA LYS A 48 11.51 9.90 9.28
C LYS A 48 11.27 11.00 10.32
N ARG A 49 10.01 11.43 10.45
CA ARG A 49 9.55 12.50 11.35
C ARG A 49 8.24 12.08 12.04
N PRO A 50 8.31 11.12 12.99
CA PRO A 50 7.13 10.63 13.69
C PRO A 50 6.42 11.73 14.49
N ASP A 51 7.16 12.76 14.91
CA ASP A 51 6.65 13.93 15.63
C ASP A 51 5.64 14.79 14.84
N LEU A 52 5.62 14.65 13.52
CA LEU A 52 4.67 15.36 12.64
C LEU A 52 3.35 14.60 12.45
N GLN A 53 3.28 13.34 12.85
CA GLN A 53 2.07 12.55 12.70
C GLN A 53 1.04 12.97 13.75
N VAL A 54 -0.23 12.80 13.40
CA VAL A 54 -1.37 13.08 14.29
C VAL A 54 -2.07 11.79 14.65
N SER A 55 -2.85 11.78 15.73
CA SER A 55 -3.67 10.63 16.10
C SER A 55 -4.54 10.19 14.92
N PRO A 56 -4.65 8.87 14.63
CA PRO A 56 -4.17 7.73 15.40
C PRO A 56 -2.74 7.24 15.04
N HIS A 57 -1.92 8.04 14.36
CA HIS A 57 -0.65 7.62 13.74
C HIS A 57 0.62 8.10 14.44
N ARG A 58 0.55 8.53 15.72
CA ARG A 58 1.74 9.04 16.43
C ARG A 58 2.72 7.95 16.83
N GLY A 59 2.23 6.71 16.94
CA GLY A 59 3.00 5.53 17.30
C GLY A 59 2.30 4.27 16.82
N PHE A 60 3.05 3.17 16.66
CA PHE A 60 2.45 1.93 16.18
C PHE A 60 1.49 1.34 17.22
N GLU A 61 1.75 1.58 18.50
CA GLU A 61 0.87 1.16 19.60
C GLU A 61 -0.51 1.84 19.54
N GLU A 62 -0.58 3.12 19.11
CA GLU A 62 -1.84 3.84 18.92
C GLU A 62 -2.62 3.27 17.72
N GLU A 63 -1.91 2.92 16.64
CA GLU A 63 -2.49 2.31 15.44
C GLU A 63 -3.04 0.91 15.74
N VAL A 64 -2.30 0.10 16.50
CA VAL A 64 -2.72 -1.23 16.96
C VAL A 64 -3.94 -1.12 17.87
N ALA A 65 -3.92 -0.22 18.86
CA ALA A 65 -5.05 -0.03 19.78
C ALA A 65 -6.33 0.40 19.06
N LEU A 66 -6.22 1.21 18.00
CA LEU A 66 -7.37 1.55 17.16
C LEU A 66 -7.87 0.31 16.40
N LEU A 67 -6.98 -0.44 15.75
CA LEU A 67 -7.35 -1.61 14.96
C LEU A 67 -7.97 -2.72 15.82
N ASP A 68 -7.45 -2.94 17.02
CA ASP A 68 -8.00 -3.89 18.01
C ASP A 68 -9.38 -3.46 18.54
N SER A 69 -9.80 -2.21 18.32
CA SER A 69 -11.18 -1.79 18.61
C SER A 69 -12.18 -2.23 17.53
N PHE A 70 -11.70 -2.58 16.33
CA PHE A 70 -12.50 -3.12 15.23
C PHE A 70 -12.44 -4.63 15.13
N PHE A 71 -11.30 -5.24 15.47
CA PHE A 71 -11.03 -6.64 15.20
C PHE A 71 -10.51 -7.39 16.42
N ASP A 72 -11.12 -8.55 16.67
CA ASP A 72 -10.56 -9.55 17.57
C ASP A 72 -9.42 -10.31 16.88
N ASP A 73 -8.47 -10.86 17.67
CA ASP A 73 -7.37 -11.70 17.21
C ASP A 73 -6.39 -11.08 16.18
N GLY A 74 -6.30 -9.75 16.15
CA GLY A 74 -5.27 -9.01 15.43
C GLY A 74 -3.86 -9.36 15.89
N ARG A 75 -2.89 -9.31 14.98
CA ARG A 75 -1.47 -9.56 15.28
C ARG A 75 -0.61 -8.42 14.79
N ALA A 76 0.19 -7.86 15.70
CA ALA A 76 1.13 -6.80 15.43
C ALA A 76 2.58 -7.30 15.44
N TYR A 77 3.36 -6.85 14.47
CA TYR A 77 4.76 -7.21 14.28
C TYR A 77 5.60 -5.98 14.00
N CYS A 78 6.84 -6.02 14.47
CA CYS A 78 7.89 -5.10 14.07
C CYS A 78 9.03 -5.91 13.44
N LEU A 79 9.26 -5.72 12.15
CA LEU A 79 10.28 -6.40 11.38
C LEU A 79 11.50 -5.50 11.22
N GLY A 80 12.68 -5.98 11.62
CA GLY A 80 13.92 -5.23 11.59
C GLY A 80 14.32 -4.70 12.97
N SER A 81 15.13 -3.65 13.00
CA SER A 81 15.65 -3.09 14.26
C SER A 81 14.84 -1.86 14.65
N VAL A 82 14.18 -1.91 15.80
CA VAL A 82 13.35 -0.79 16.32
C VAL A 82 14.14 0.52 16.41
N ASN A 83 15.44 0.42 16.71
CA ASN A 83 16.34 1.58 16.84
C ASN A 83 16.93 2.05 15.51
N ARG A 84 16.55 1.43 14.38
CA ARG A 84 16.98 1.78 13.03
C ARG A 84 15.78 1.71 12.08
N ASP A 85 15.99 1.20 10.88
CA ASP A 85 14.92 0.89 9.95
C ASP A 85 14.17 -0.36 10.40
N CYS A 86 12.88 -0.16 10.62
CA CYS A 86 11.94 -1.23 10.86
C CYS A 86 10.65 -1.01 10.08
N TRP A 87 9.93 -2.09 9.88
CA TRP A 87 8.64 -2.12 9.21
C TRP A 87 7.61 -2.71 10.16
N TYR A 88 6.55 -1.94 10.39
CA TYR A 88 5.44 -2.30 11.24
C TYR A 88 4.34 -2.95 10.41
N LEU A 89 3.75 -4.01 10.96
CA LEU A 89 2.65 -4.74 10.34
C LEU A 89 1.63 -5.11 11.40
N TYR A 90 0.40 -4.67 11.19
CA TYR A 90 -0.78 -5.26 11.81
C TYR A 90 -1.48 -6.14 10.78
N THR A 91 -1.84 -7.35 11.16
CA THR A 91 -2.57 -8.26 10.29
C THR A 91 -3.63 -9.04 11.02
N LEU A 92 -4.73 -9.29 10.31
CA LEU A 92 -5.74 -10.25 10.69
C LEU A 92 -5.81 -11.28 9.56
N SER A 93 -5.71 -12.55 9.91
CA SER A 93 -6.02 -13.64 8.99
C SER A 93 -6.84 -14.66 9.77
N ARG A 94 -8.06 -14.91 9.31
CA ARG A 94 -8.94 -15.95 9.87
C ARG A 94 -8.47 -17.38 9.49
N GLY A 95 -7.30 -17.48 8.85
CA GLY A 95 -6.70 -18.66 8.24
C GLY A 95 -6.19 -19.78 9.14
N GLY A 96 -6.64 -19.87 10.40
CA GLY A 96 -6.43 -21.10 11.18
C GLY A 96 -7.46 -22.18 10.82
N GLY A 97 -8.75 -21.86 11.02
CA GLY A 97 -9.86 -22.78 10.74
C GLY A 97 -10.42 -22.68 9.33
N GLU A 98 -10.35 -21.51 8.69
CA GLU A 98 -10.85 -21.34 7.32
C GLU A 98 -9.94 -21.94 6.26
N LEU A 99 -8.63 -21.76 6.37
CA LEU A 99 -7.69 -22.38 5.44
C LEU A 99 -7.81 -23.91 5.48
N GLN A 100 -7.92 -24.49 6.68
CA GLN A 100 -8.13 -25.92 6.87
C GLN A 100 -9.46 -26.37 6.23
N ARG A 101 -10.57 -25.65 6.45
CA ARG A 101 -11.86 -25.94 5.80
C ARG A 101 -11.79 -25.83 4.28
N ARG A 102 -11.10 -24.83 3.74
CA ARG A 102 -10.93 -24.64 2.28
C ARG A 102 -10.13 -25.77 1.66
N ILE A 103 -9.07 -26.21 2.33
CA ILE A 103 -8.29 -27.39 1.93
C ILE A 103 -9.17 -28.65 1.98
N GLU A 104 -9.93 -28.85 3.06
CA GLU A 104 -10.86 -29.99 3.22
C GLU A 104 -11.97 -29.99 2.17
N ASN A 105 -12.46 -28.81 1.77
CA ASN A 105 -13.50 -28.61 0.77
C ASN A 105 -12.96 -28.55 -0.67
N MET A 106 -11.65 -28.74 -0.90
CA MET A 106 -11.01 -28.65 -2.21
C MET A 106 -11.25 -27.29 -2.91
N GLU A 107 -11.40 -26.21 -2.14
CA GLU A 107 -11.54 -24.87 -2.69
C GLU A 107 -10.20 -24.38 -3.25
N LEU A 108 -10.24 -23.79 -4.44
CA LEU A 108 -9.05 -23.18 -5.05
C LEU A 108 -8.56 -22.01 -4.17
N ILE A 109 -7.28 -22.05 -3.83
CA ILE A 109 -6.57 -20.94 -3.21
C ILE A 109 -5.98 -20.10 -4.34
N GLU A 110 -6.41 -18.85 -4.45
CA GLU A 110 -5.85 -17.92 -5.43
C GLU A 110 -4.43 -17.54 -4.99
N PRO A 111 -3.41 -17.67 -5.85
CA PRO A 111 -2.06 -17.23 -5.51
C PRO A 111 -2.01 -15.71 -5.40
N ASP A 112 -1.46 -15.20 -4.29
CA ASP A 112 -1.24 -13.77 -4.09
C ASP A 112 0.16 -13.49 -3.55
N GLN A 113 0.77 -12.41 -4.04
CA GLN A 113 2.09 -11.97 -3.62
C GLN A 113 2.20 -10.46 -3.74
N THR A 114 2.85 -9.85 -2.75
CA THR A 114 3.13 -8.41 -2.73
C THR A 114 4.61 -8.17 -2.46
N ILE A 115 5.23 -7.29 -3.25
CA ILE A 115 6.61 -6.83 -3.05
C ILE A 115 6.58 -5.31 -2.87
N GLU A 116 7.21 -4.83 -1.79
CA GLU A 116 7.44 -3.40 -1.57
C GLU A 116 8.94 -3.10 -1.52
N ILE A 117 9.38 -2.15 -2.33
CA ILE A 117 10.77 -1.64 -2.34
C ILE A 117 10.73 -0.21 -1.84
N LEU A 118 11.21 0.01 -0.61
CA LEU A 118 11.22 1.31 0.05
C LEU A 118 12.63 1.88 0.03
N MET A 119 12.81 3.00 -0.67
CA MET A 119 14.13 3.58 -0.93
C MET A 119 14.29 4.95 -0.27
N THR A 120 15.50 5.23 0.21
CA THR A 120 15.91 6.53 0.75
C THR A 120 17.28 6.88 0.19
N GLU A 121 17.68 8.16 0.29
CA GLU A 121 19.02 8.60 -0.13
C GLU A 121 19.32 8.29 -1.61
N LEU A 122 18.30 8.49 -2.46
CA LEU A 122 18.39 8.33 -3.90
C LEU A 122 19.36 9.35 -4.53
N ASP A 123 19.98 8.98 -5.65
CA ASP A 123 20.88 9.85 -6.41
C ASP A 123 20.17 11.17 -6.79
N PRO A 124 20.73 12.34 -6.42
CA PRO A 124 20.13 13.64 -6.75
C PRO A 124 19.87 13.87 -8.24
N THR A 125 20.71 13.30 -9.10
CA THR A 125 20.60 13.38 -10.57
C THR A 125 19.40 12.60 -11.07
N VAL A 126 19.08 11.47 -10.43
CA VAL A 126 17.86 10.72 -10.75
C VAL A 126 16.64 11.45 -10.20
N LEU A 127 16.74 11.97 -8.98
CA LEU A 127 15.66 12.70 -8.33
C LEU A 127 15.23 13.96 -9.08
N SER A 128 16.16 14.67 -9.73
CA SER A 128 15.85 15.88 -10.49
C SER A 128 14.86 15.61 -11.63
N THR A 129 14.84 14.39 -12.19
CA THR A 129 13.88 14.00 -13.24
C THR A 129 12.41 14.14 -12.79
N PHE A 130 12.14 14.16 -11.48
CA PHE A 130 10.79 14.29 -10.92
C PHE A 130 10.44 15.73 -10.49
N THR A 131 11.03 16.74 -11.13
CA THR A 131 10.68 18.16 -10.95
C THR A 131 10.01 18.73 -12.20
N LYS A 132 9.22 19.78 -12.02
CA LYS A 132 8.60 20.52 -13.13
C LYS A 132 9.57 21.38 -13.94
N GLU A 133 10.73 21.66 -13.36
CA GLU A 133 11.85 22.30 -14.05
C GLU A 133 12.49 21.36 -15.08
N GLU A 134 12.68 20.08 -14.72
CA GLU A 134 13.31 19.10 -15.60
C GLU A 134 12.34 18.42 -16.56
N CYS A 135 11.12 18.12 -16.12
CA CYS A 135 10.10 17.45 -16.92
C CYS A 135 8.80 18.26 -16.93
N SER A 136 8.26 18.53 -18.11
CA SER A 136 7.00 19.29 -18.22
C SER A 136 5.77 18.43 -17.93
N LYS A 137 5.85 17.13 -18.27
CA LYS A 137 4.76 16.15 -18.20
C LYS A 137 5.19 14.91 -17.42
N ALA A 138 4.22 14.21 -16.85
CA ALA A 138 4.46 12.99 -16.08
C ALA A 138 5.05 11.85 -16.94
N VAL A 139 4.48 11.61 -18.13
CA VAL A 139 5.00 10.63 -19.10
C VAL A 139 6.49 10.83 -19.44
N GLU A 140 6.96 12.08 -19.49
CA GLU A 140 8.38 12.37 -19.75
C GLU A 140 9.26 11.88 -18.60
N ALA A 141 8.85 12.14 -17.36
CA ALA A 141 9.54 11.65 -16.17
C ALA A 141 9.52 10.12 -16.10
N THR A 142 8.39 9.48 -16.45
CA THR A 142 8.23 8.02 -16.54
C THR A 142 9.20 7.39 -17.53
N GLU A 143 9.38 8.02 -18.69
CA GLU A 143 10.27 7.55 -19.74
C GLU A 143 11.74 7.77 -19.39
N ARG A 144 12.12 8.99 -18.96
CA ARG A 144 13.49 9.37 -18.60
C ARG A 144 14.01 8.58 -17.41
N ALA A 145 13.19 8.36 -16.38
CA ALA A 145 13.56 7.55 -15.22
C ALA A 145 13.56 6.04 -15.50
N GLY A 146 13.07 5.61 -16.67
CA GLY A 146 13.00 4.19 -17.04
C GLY A 146 11.90 3.39 -16.31
N ILE A 147 10.96 4.06 -15.64
CA ILE A 147 9.90 3.41 -14.84
C ILE A 147 9.03 2.49 -15.72
N HIS A 148 8.71 2.90 -16.95
CA HIS A 148 7.95 2.10 -17.92
C HIS A 148 8.61 0.76 -18.30
N LYS A 149 9.91 0.57 -17.99
CA LYS A 149 10.66 -0.66 -18.29
C LYS A 149 10.71 -1.63 -17.10
N LEU A 150 10.30 -1.20 -15.89
CA LEU A 150 10.37 -2.04 -14.69
C LEU A 150 9.45 -3.25 -14.81
N ILE A 151 8.21 -3.04 -15.26
CA ILE A 151 7.24 -4.09 -15.56
C ILE A 151 6.68 -3.80 -16.96
N PRO A 152 7.27 -4.38 -18.02
CA PRO A 152 6.86 -4.11 -19.38
C PRO A 152 5.40 -4.50 -19.65
N GLY A 153 4.68 -3.69 -20.42
CA GLY A 153 3.31 -3.97 -20.84
C GLY A 153 2.21 -3.50 -19.89
N MET A 154 2.57 -2.82 -18.79
CA MET A 154 1.61 -2.16 -17.91
C MET A 154 0.99 -0.93 -18.58
N VAL A 155 -0.30 -0.71 -18.34
CA VAL A 155 -0.93 0.59 -18.62
C VAL A 155 -0.67 1.50 -17.44
N ILE A 156 0.01 2.62 -17.74
CA ILE A 156 0.47 3.58 -16.74
C ILE A 156 -0.47 4.79 -16.72
N ASP A 157 -0.90 5.15 -15.52
CA ASP A 157 -1.52 6.44 -15.20
C ASP A 157 -0.58 7.18 -14.26
N ASP A 158 0.08 8.22 -14.77
CA ASP A 158 1.13 8.96 -14.08
C ASP A 158 0.78 10.43 -13.83
N TYR A 159 1.37 10.98 -12.78
CA TYR A 159 1.18 12.36 -12.38
C TYR A 159 2.47 12.97 -11.85
N LEU A 160 2.76 14.19 -12.27
CA LEU A 160 3.92 14.98 -11.86
C LEU A 160 3.42 16.21 -11.08
N PHE A 161 3.77 16.25 -9.81
CA PHE A 161 3.37 17.28 -8.86
C PHE A 161 4.21 18.57 -9.00
N GLU A 162 3.67 19.67 -8.49
CA GLU A 162 4.32 20.98 -8.47
C GLU A 162 4.81 21.32 -7.05
N PRO A 163 6.05 21.82 -6.88
CA PRO A 163 7.08 21.98 -7.91
C PRO A 163 7.84 20.69 -8.24
N CYS A 164 7.68 19.66 -7.40
CA CYS A 164 8.29 18.36 -7.62
C CYS A 164 7.45 17.27 -6.96
N GLY A 165 7.77 16.02 -7.31
CA GLY A 165 7.05 14.84 -6.86
C GLY A 165 6.41 14.14 -8.05
N TYR A 166 6.30 12.82 -7.95
CA TYR A 166 5.77 11.98 -9.02
C TYR A 166 5.04 10.80 -8.41
N SER A 167 3.91 10.41 -9.02
CA SER A 167 3.24 9.16 -8.67
C SER A 167 2.67 8.52 -9.91
N MET A 168 2.67 7.19 -9.95
CA MET A 168 2.00 6.43 -10.99
C MET A 168 1.36 5.17 -10.45
N ASN A 169 0.30 4.75 -11.12
CA ASN A 169 -0.25 3.41 -11.02
C ASN A 169 -0.02 2.70 -12.35
N GLY A 170 0.35 1.42 -12.28
CA GLY A 170 0.38 0.51 -13.41
C GLY A 170 -0.68 -0.57 -13.24
N ILE A 171 -1.36 -0.95 -14.32
CA ILE A 171 -2.28 -2.10 -14.36
C ILE A 171 -1.92 -3.01 -15.54
N GLY A 172 -1.81 -4.31 -15.27
CA GLY A 172 -1.53 -5.33 -16.28
C GLY A 172 -2.72 -5.53 -17.23
N LYS A 173 -2.42 -5.75 -18.52
CA LYS A 173 -3.41 -6.16 -19.53
C LYS A 173 -3.05 -7.52 -20.11
N ASN A 174 -4.07 -8.25 -20.58
CA ASN A 174 -4.01 -9.48 -21.37
C ASN A 174 -3.17 -10.62 -20.76
N ASN A 175 -1.85 -10.48 -20.79
CA ASN A 175 -0.88 -11.51 -20.40
C ASN A 175 -0.65 -11.57 -18.88
N PHE A 176 -1.02 -10.51 -18.15
CA PHE A 176 -0.88 -10.41 -16.69
C PHE A 176 -2.16 -9.86 -16.04
N PRO A 177 -3.32 -10.52 -16.22
CA PRO A 177 -4.59 -10.02 -15.71
C PRO A 177 -4.58 -10.01 -14.17
N GLY A 178 -4.89 -8.85 -13.58
CA GLY A 178 -4.95 -8.67 -12.13
C GLY A 178 -3.65 -8.16 -11.47
N GLU A 179 -2.56 -8.05 -12.22
CA GLU A 179 -1.34 -7.40 -11.73
C GLU A 179 -1.50 -5.89 -11.66
N TYR A 180 -0.93 -5.30 -10.59
CA TYR A 180 -0.90 -3.86 -10.37
C TYR A 180 0.46 -3.46 -9.79
N SER A 181 0.85 -2.22 -10.04
CA SER A 181 2.06 -1.63 -9.46
C SER A 181 1.83 -0.16 -9.14
N GLN A 182 2.59 0.35 -8.18
CA GLN A 182 2.59 1.77 -7.83
C GLN A 182 4.01 2.23 -7.56
N VAL A 183 4.39 3.36 -8.14
CA VAL A 183 5.66 4.04 -7.83
C VAL A 183 5.32 5.46 -7.40
N SER A 184 5.86 5.89 -6.27
CA SER A 184 5.66 7.25 -5.77
C SER A 184 6.97 7.81 -5.24
N LYS A 185 7.33 9.00 -5.73
CA LYS A 185 8.34 9.89 -5.16
C LYS A 185 7.58 11.10 -4.64
N LEU A 186 7.74 11.38 -3.36
CA LEU A 186 7.13 12.54 -2.70
C LEU A 186 8.28 13.48 -2.32
#